data_AF-A0A9E5M3A3-F1
#
_entry.id   AF-A0A9E5M3A3-F1
#
_cell.length_a   1.000
_cell.length_b   1.000
_cell.length_c   1.000
_cell.angle_alpha   90.00
_cell.angle_beta   90.00
_cell.angle_gamma   90.00
#
_symmetry.space_group_name_H-M   'P 1'
#
loop_
_entity.id
_entity.type
_entity.pdbx_description
1 polymer ?
#
loop_
_entity_poly.entity_id
_entity_poly.type
_entity_poly.pdbx_seq_one_letter_code
_entity_poly.pdbx_strand_id
1 'polypeptide(L)'
;MLSTLSIDPIVRNPAVHDGKAARVQGWVRTRRDSKAGVSFVNLSDGSCQATLQLVVPNTLANYADVQRLTAGCSVEAEGTLVKGQGKSESLELQVTSLRVHGFVDDPDTYPIQPKAHSYEYLREVA
;
A
#
# COMPACT_ATOMS: atom_id res chain seq x y z
N MET A 1 -0.81 -14.65 -16.37
CA MET A 1 -1.18 -13.47 -15.55
C MET A 1 -1.05 -13.89 -14.10
N LEU A 2 -0.38 -13.11 -13.24
CA LEU A 2 -0.32 -13.41 -11.80
C LEU A 2 -1.74 -13.31 -11.22
N SER A 3 -2.13 -14.24 -10.34
CA SER A 3 -3.37 -14.14 -9.58
C SER A 3 -3.22 -13.11 -8.46
N THR A 4 -4.22 -12.27 -8.26
CA THR A 4 -4.24 -11.30 -7.14
C THR A 4 -4.29 -12.03 -5.80
N LEU A 5 -3.46 -11.61 -4.86
CA LEU A 5 -3.37 -12.14 -3.50
C LEU A 5 -3.86 -11.11 -2.50
N SER A 6 -4.70 -11.53 -1.54
CA SER A 6 -5.09 -10.70 -0.40
C SER A 6 -3.92 -10.50 0.57
N ILE A 7 -3.94 -9.42 1.33
CA ILE A 7 -2.89 -9.07 2.30
C ILE A 7 -2.94 -9.98 3.53
N ASP A 8 -4.12 -10.41 3.99
CA ASP A 8 -4.25 -11.25 5.19
C ASP A 8 -3.40 -12.54 5.15
N PRO A 9 -3.41 -13.37 4.08
CA PRO A 9 -2.52 -14.52 3.96
C PRO A 9 -1.02 -14.17 4.03
N ILE A 10 -0.61 -13.06 3.41
CA ILE A 10 0.78 -12.58 3.40
C ILE A 10 1.23 -12.27 4.83
N VAL A 11 0.38 -11.57 5.58
CA VAL A 11 0.66 -11.14 6.96
C VAL A 11 0.61 -12.31 7.94
N ARG A 12 -0.31 -13.26 7.77
CA ARG A 12 -0.45 -14.41 8.68
C ARG A 12 0.65 -15.45 8.49
N ASN A 13 1.12 -15.66 7.26
CA ASN A 13 2.08 -16.72 6.94
C ASN A 13 3.25 -16.16 6.09
N PRO A 14 4.00 -15.16 6.56
CA PRO A 14 5.03 -14.50 5.75
C PRO A 14 6.10 -15.47 5.22
N ALA A 15 6.49 -16.47 6.01
CA ALA A 15 7.50 -17.44 5.59
C ALA A 15 7.13 -18.21 4.30
N VAL A 16 5.84 -18.47 4.05
CA VAL A 16 5.43 -19.18 2.82
C VAL A 16 5.35 -18.27 1.60
N HIS A 17 5.45 -16.96 1.79
CA HIS A 17 5.33 -15.96 0.73
C HIS A 17 6.65 -15.25 0.41
N ASP A 18 7.66 -15.37 1.26
CA ASP A 18 9.00 -14.79 1.04
C ASP A 18 9.61 -15.27 -0.29
N GLY A 19 10.17 -14.33 -1.05
CA GLY A 19 10.75 -14.54 -2.38
C GLY A 19 9.74 -14.77 -3.51
N LYS A 20 8.43 -14.81 -3.24
CA LYS A 20 7.41 -15.05 -4.28
C LYS A 20 6.98 -13.76 -4.97
N ALA A 21 6.71 -13.86 -6.27
CA ALA A 21 6.02 -12.82 -7.00
C ALA A 21 4.56 -12.71 -6.51
N ALA A 22 4.08 -11.49 -6.36
CA ALA A 22 2.70 -11.22 -5.94
C ALA A 22 2.11 -10.04 -6.71
N ARG A 23 0.80 -10.10 -6.92
CA ARG A 23 -0.03 -8.98 -7.34
C ARG A 23 -0.98 -8.67 -6.18
N VAL A 24 -1.02 -7.42 -5.76
CA VAL A 24 -1.90 -6.93 -4.68
C VAL A 24 -2.69 -5.73 -5.16
N GLN A 25 -3.91 -5.57 -4.63
CA GLN A 25 -4.80 -4.47 -4.96
C GLN A 25 -5.37 -3.91 -3.65
N GLY A 26 -5.59 -2.60 -3.59
CA GLY A 26 -6.17 -1.99 -2.40
C GLY A 26 -6.11 -0.47 -2.40
N TRP A 27 -6.24 0.10 -1.21
CA TRP A 27 -6.27 1.53 -0.97
C TRP A 27 -5.05 1.98 -0.17
N VAL A 28 -4.46 3.08 -0.60
CA VAL A 28 -3.33 3.71 0.07
C VAL A 28 -3.79 4.22 1.44
N ARG A 29 -3.09 3.82 2.50
CA ARG A 29 -3.25 4.38 3.85
C ARG A 29 -2.34 5.58 4.06
N THR A 30 -1.07 5.44 3.67
CA THR A 30 -0.05 6.50 3.76
C THR A 30 0.99 6.32 2.66
N ARG A 31 1.57 7.43 2.20
CA ARG A 31 2.77 7.46 1.37
C ARG A 31 3.85 8.30 2.07
N ARG A 32 5.10 7.87 2.01
CA ARG A 32 6.27 8.70 2.35
C ARG A 32 7.39 8.51 1.33
N ASP A 33 8.09 9.58 1.02
CA ASP A 33 9.19 9.58 0.06
C ASP A 33 10.54 9.58 0.79
N SER A 34 11.50 8.81 0.27
CA SER A 34 12.86 8.73 0.78
C SER A 34 13.77 9.72 0.05
N LYS A 35 14.85 10.16 0.71
CA LYS A 35 15.89 10.98 0.06
C LYS A 35 16.61 10.24 -1.08
N ALA A 36 16.53 8.91 -1.12
CA ALA A 36 17.17 8.06 -2.12
C ALA A 36 16.29 7.82 -3.37
N GLY A 37 15.14 8.49 -3.49
CA GLY A 37 14.25 8.34 -4.65
C GLY A 37 13.44 7.05 -4.64
N VAL A 38 12.92 6.69 -3.47
CA VAL A 38 12.02 5.53 -3.29
C VAL A 38 10.80 6.00 -2.50
N SER A 39 9.61 5.60 -2.91
CA SER A 39 8.37 5.85 -2.17
C SER A 39 7.96 4.60 -1.39
N PHE A 40 7.66 4.77 -0.11
CA PHE A 40 7.07 3.74 0.73
C PHE A 40 5.56 3.98 0.82
N VAL A 41 4.77 3.03 0.34
CA VAL A 41 3.31 3.10 0.34
C VAL A 41 2.76 2.02 1.25
N ASN A 42 1.98 2.38 2.26
CA ASN A 42 1.24 1.40 3.06
C ASN A 42 -0.10 1.13 2.39
N LEU A 43 -0.31 -0.11 1.95
CA LEU A 43 -1.52 -0.54 1.26
C LEU A 43 -2.41 -1.37 2.20
N SER A 44 -3.72 -1.14 2.17
CA SER A 44 -4.73 -1.96 2.82
C SER A 44 -5.73 -2.45 1.78
N ASP A 45 -6.12 -3.71 1.84
CA ASP A 45 -7.12 -4.31 0.93
C ASP A 45 -8.43 -4.66 1.65
N GLY A 46 -8.52 -4.35 2.96
CA GLY A 46 -9.67 -4.66 3.81
C GLY A 46 -9.74 -6.11 4.31
N SER A 47 -8.83 -7.00 3.89
CA SER A 47 -8.84 -8.40 4.33
C SER A 47 -8.40 -8.59 5.79
N CYS A 48 -7.60 -7.66 6.32
CA CYS A 48 -7.24 -7.57 7.73
C CYS A 48 -6.92 -6.11 8.13
N GLN A 49 -6.68 -5.88 9.42
CA GLN A 49 -6.29 -4.55 9.92
C GLN A 49 -4.86 -4.16 9.55
N ALA A 50 -4.01 -5.13 9.20
CA ALA A 50 -2.63 -4.86 8.83
C ALA A 50 -2.53 -4.22 7.44
N THR A 51 -1.36 -3.65 7.16
CA THR A 51 -1.02 -3.09 5.84
C THR A 51 0.18 -3.81 5.27
N LEU A 52 0.28 -3.84 3.94
CA LEU A 52 1.47 -4.27 3.24
C LEU A 52 2.27 -3.04 2.82
N GLN A 53 3.56 -2.99 3.18
CA GLN A 53 4.46 -1.94 2.68
C GLN A 53 4.86 -2.25 1.24
N LEU A 54 4.62 -1.30 0.34
CA LEU A 54 5.13 -1.32 -1.02
C LEU A 54 6.37 -0.42 -1.09
N VAL A 55 7.46 -0.95 -1.61
CA VAL A 55 8.70 -0.22 -1.87
C VAL A 55 8.74 0.07 -3.37
N VAL A 56 8.48 1.33 -3.73
CA VAL A 56 8.28 1.75 -5.12
C VAL A 56 9.49 2.56 -5.59
N PRO A 57 10.29 2.04 -6.54
CA PRO A 57 11.48 2.74 -7.01
C PRO A 57 11.11 3.88 -7.97
N ASN A 58 11.90 4.96 -7.98
CA ASN A 58 11.74 6.06 -8.93
C ASN A 58 12.01 5.70 -10.41
N THR A 59 12.48 4.48 -10.68
CA THR A 59 12.71 3.97 -12.02
C THR A 59 11.44 3.52 -12.73
N LEU A 60 10.30 3.44 -12.04
CA LEU A 60 9.01 3.16 -12.69
C LEU A 60 8.64 4.28 -13.66
N ALA A 61 8.20 3.92 -14.87
CA ALA A 61 7.86 4.87 -15.92
C ALA A 61 6.77 5.88 -15.50
N ASN A 62 5.85 5.47 -14.62
CA ASN A 62 4.78 6.31 -14.07
C ASN A 62 5.05 6.78 -12.64
N TYR A 63 6.32 6.89 -12.22
CA TYR A 63 6.65 7.30 -10.85
C TYR A 63 6.06 8.67 -10.45
N ALA A 64 5.88 9.58 -11.41
CA ALA A 64 5.18 10.85 -11.17
C ALA A 64 3.75 10.65 -10.62
N ASP A 65 3.04 9.59 -11.04
CA ASP A 65 1.73 9.23 -10.49
C ASP A 65 1.83 8.65 -9.08
N VAL A 66 2.89 7.88 -8.81
CA VAL A 66 3.18 7.36 -7.46
C VAL A 66 3.38 8.52 -6.47
N GLN A 67 4.11 9.57 -6.88
CA GLN A 67 4.34 10.76 -6.06
C GLN A 67 3.07 11.59 -5.80
N ARG A 68 1.96 11.31 -6.51
CA ARG A 68 0.66 11.95 -6.31
C ARG A 68 -0.27 11.15 -5.39
N LEU A 69 0.08 9.91 -5.02
CA LEU A 69 -0.78 9.03 -4.21
C LEU A 69 -1.04 9.57 -2.80
N THR A 70 -2.28 9.92 -2.50
CA THR A 70 -2.74 10.30 -1.15
C THR A 70 -3.49 9.15 -0.49
N ALA A 71 -3.86 9.32 0.79
CA ALA A 71 -4.72 8.36 1.47
C ALA A 71 -6.05 8.22 0.71
N GLY A 72 -6.50 6.98 0.51
CA GLY A 72 -7.72 6.66 -0.23
C GLY A 72 -7.52 6.37 -1.73
N CYS A 73 -6.37 6.70 -2.33
CA CYS A 73 -6.10 6.30 -3.72
C CYS A 73 -6.14 4.78 -3.88
N SER A 74 -6.73 4.29 -4.96
CA SER A 74 -6.81 2.87 -5.27
C SER A 74 -5.71 2.47 -6.27
N VAL A 75 -5.01 1.38 -5.98
CA VAL A 75 -3.87 0.92 -6.78
C VAL A 75 -3.84 -0.59 -6.93
N GLU A 76 -3.21 -1.05 -8.01
CA GLU A 76 -2.72 -2.41 -8.21
C GLU A 76 -1.20 -2.35 -8.25
N ALA A 77 -0.53 -3.24 -7.52
CA ALA A 77 0.93 -3.34 -7.53
C ALA A 77 1.36 -4.78 -7.76
N GLU A 78 2.41 -4.93 -8.57
CA GLU A 78 3.11 -6.19 -8.77
C GLU A 78 4.55 -6.07 -8.33
N GLY A 79 5.10 -7.16 -7.81
CA GLY A 79 6.47 -7.18 -7.34
C GLY A 79 6.86 -8.51 -6.71
N THR A 80 7.98 -8.49 -6.00
CA THR A 80 8.47 -9.64 -5.23
C THR A 80 8.32 -9.34 -3.74
N LEU A 81 7.73 -10.27 -3.00
CA LEU A 81 7.67 -10.19 -1.55
C LEU A 81 9.02 -10.55 -0.95
N VAL A 82 9.56 -9.69 -0.10
CA VAL A 82 10.84 -9.89 0.57
C VAL A 82 10.73 -9.49 2.03
N LYS A 83 11.61 -10.00 2.88
CA LYS A 83 11.71 -9.56 4.27
C LYS A 83 11.97 -8.05 4.34
N GLY A 84 11.12 -7.35 5.10
CA GLY A 84 11.29 -5.92 5.34
C GLY A 84 12.49 -5.63 6.23
N GLN A 85 13.11 -4.46 6.04
CA GLN A 85 14.29 -4.04 6.82
C GLN A 85 13.96 -3.61 8.27
N GLY A 86 12.67 -3.43 8.60
CA GLY A 86 12.23 -2.87 9.88
C GLY A 86 11.88 -3.91 10.93
N LYS A 87 10.76 -4.61 10.74
CA LYS A 87 10.25 -5.61 11.70
C LYS A 87 10.72 -6.99 11.28
N SER A 88 11.48 -7.65 12.15
CA SER A 88 11.77 -9.08 12.01
C SER A 88 10.46 -9.81 11.76
N GLU A 89 10.38 -10.58 10.67
CA GLU A 89 9.24 -11.40 10.23
C GLU A 89 8.17 -10.74 9.34
N SER A 90 8.16 -9.43 9.12
CA SER A 90 7.23 -8.82 8.13
C SER A 90 7.78 -8.86 6.70
N LEU A 91 6.90 -9.05 5.71
CA LEU A 91 7.24 -8.88 4.29
C LEU A 91 6.87 -7.48 3.80
N GLU A 92 7.61 -7.01 2.81
CA GLU A 92 7.29 -5.87 1.96
C GLU A 92 7.33 -6.28 0.49
N LEU A 93 6.61 -5.55 -0.37
CA LEU A 93 6.61 -5.79 -1.81
C LEU A 93 7.63 -4.86 -2.48
N GLN A 94 8.67 -5.42 -3.07
CA GLN A 94 9.57 -4.69 -3.98
C GLN A 94 8.88 -4.55 -5.33
N VAL A 95 8.35 -3.35 -5.60
CA VAL A 95 7.42 -3.11 -6.70
C VAL A 95 8.16 -2.99 -8.03
N THR A 96 7.69 -3.74 -9.02
CA THR A 96 8.15 -3.69 -10.40
C THR A 96 7.12 -3.06 -11.34
N SER A 97 5.86 -2.99 -10.93
CA SER A 97 4.78 -2.31 -11.65
C SER A 97 3.73 -1.80 -10.67
N LEU A 98 3.27 -0.57 -10.87
CA LEU A 98 2.17 0.01 -10.10
C LEU A 98 1.20 0.70 -11.04
N ARG A 99 -0.06 0.31 -11.00
CA ARG A 99 -1.16 0.97 -11.71
C ARG A 99 -2.04 1.70 -10.71
N VAL A 100 -2.35 2.96 -11.00
CA VAL A 100 -3.34 3.72 -10.24
C VAL A 100 -4.72 3.52 -10.89
N HIS A 101 -5.69 3.06 -10.11
CA HIS A 101 -7.08 2.90 -10.56
C HIS A 101 -7.91 4.16 -10.30
N GLY A 102 -7.62 4.89 -9.23
CA GLY A 102 -8.30 6.12 -8.87
C GLY A 102 -7.44 6.99 -7.96
N PHE A 103 -7.37 8.27 -8.29
CA PHE A 103 -6.86 9.29 -7.38
C PHE A 103 -7.98 9.79 -6.48
N VAL A 104 -7.60 10.39 -5.36
CA VAL A 104 -8.50 11.24 -4.57
C VAL A 104 -8.36 12.66 -5.11
N ASP A 105 -9.46 13.23 -5.60
CA ASP A 105 -9.47 14.55 -6.27
C ASP A 105 -9.08 15.67 -5.31
N ASP A 106 -9.61 15.65 -4.08
CA ASP A 106 -9.25 16.58 -3.01
C ASP A 106 -8.91 15.81 -1.71
N PRO A 107 -7.62 15.65 -1.41
CA PRO A 107 -7.16 14.95 -0.20
C PRO A 107 -7.63 15.58 1.12
N ASP A 108 -7.91 16.89 1.15
CA ASP A 108 -8.33 17.59 2.36
C ASP A 108 -9.79 17.30 2.71
N THR A 109 -10.59 16.90 1.71
CA THR A 109 -11.99 16.48 1.88
C THR A 109 -12.15 15.00 2.26
N TYR A 110 -11.05 14.24 2.32
CA TYR A 110 -11.13 12.82 2.67
C TYR A 110 -11.66 12.66 4.11
N PRO A 111 -12.82 12.01 4.30
CA PRO A 111 -13.61 12.12 5.54
C PRO A 111 -12.88 11.56 6.78
N ILE A 112 -11.97 10.61 6.60
CA ILE A 112 -11.29 9.96 7.72
C ILE A 112 -9.79 10.20 7.60
N GLN A 113 -9.36 11.36 8.10
CA GLN A 113 -7.94 11.71 8.22
C GLN A 113 -7.20 10.77 9.20
N PRO A 114 -5.88 10.55 9.07
CA PRO A 114 -5.09 9.66 9.93
C PRO A 114 -4.77 10.32 11.30
N LYS A 115 -5.82 10.67 12.03
CA LYS A 115 -5.80 11.19 13.41
C LYS A 115 -6.88 10.49 14.23
N ALA A 116 -6.82 10.60 15.54
CA ALA A 116 -7.87 10.04 16.39
C ALA A 116 -9.19 10.80 16.15
N HIS A 117 -10.28 10.05 16.01
CA HIS A 117 -11.64 10.57 15.86
C HIS A 117 -12.56 9.93 16.89
N SER A 118 -13.64 10.63 17.26
CA SER A 118 -14.69 10.04 18.10
C SER A 118 -15.50 9.00 17.32
N TYR A 119 -16.15 8.07 18.03
CA TYR A 119 -17.05 7.10 17.40
C TYR A 119 -18.26 7.80 16.76
N GLU A 120 -18.74 8.89 17.36
CA GLU A 120 -19.84 9.69 16.85
C GLU A 120 -19.50 10.31 15.49
N TYR A 121 -18.31 10.90 15.36
CA TYR A 121 -17.83 11.42 14.08
C TYR A 121 -17.72 10.31 13.02
N LEU A 122 -17.15 9.16 13.39
CA LEU A 122 -17.01 8.04 12.46
C LEU A 122 -18.38 7.51 11.98
N ARG A 123 -19.43 7.54 12.80
CA ARG A 123 -20.78 7.13 12.38
C ARG A 123 -21.41 8.08 11.35
N GLU A 124 -20.99 9.34 11.30
CA GLU A 124 -21.52 10.33 10.35
C GLU A 124 -20.81 10.29 9.00
N VAL A 125 -19.54 9.88 8.97
CA VAL A 125 -18.66 10.05 7.81
C VAL A 125 -18.13 8.76 7.18
N ALA A 126 -18.43 7.59 7.76
CA ALA A 126 -17.98 6.26 7.29
C ALA A 126 -19.02 5.50 6.47
#